data_AF-A0A919IG76-F1
#
_entry.id   AF-A0A919IG76-F1
#
_cell.length_a   1.000
_cell.length_b   1.000
_cell.length_c   1.000
_cell.angle_alpha   90.00
_cell.angle_beta   90.00
_cell.angle_gamma   90.00
#
_symmetry.space_group_name_H-M   'P 1'
#
loop_
_entity.id
_entity.type
_entity.pdbx_description
1 polymer ?
#
loop_
_entity_poly.entity_id
_entity_poly.type
_entity_poly.pdbx_seq_one_letter_code
_entity_poly.pdbx_strand_id
1 'polypeptide(L)'
;MVRIRQWGWGLGIATVTAVTAFSVASWQANATPSAPPSTPAAAGGQARVSDPSPVPEAATGTGNDPLTTGEVDKARAIALTPQLAAEAQDVTGKAGPEYLAAELDVDGSRQAELYYYDYKTEKLFKQVVDLKTGKLAKSYSATGMQPPASPQEAKAALELLVADPAGAELKEAYRKATGKTLTGTDGIEPIAHIYTAKPADKGASQCGKSRCVQLIAKTADGHFINVTGVVVDLSGRTVAHLK
;
A
#
# COMPACT_ATOMS: atom_id res chain seq x y z
N MET A 1 -24.24 32.58 26.78
CA MET A 1 -24.27 31.37 27.63
C MET A 1 -24.02 30.17 26.75
N VAL A 2 -22.79 29.67 26.74
CA VAL A 2 -22.35 28.58 25.87
C VAL A 2 -21.95 27.43 26.79
N ARG A 3 -22.69 26.30 26.73
CA ARG A 3 -22.31 25.06 27.41
C ARG A 3 -21.47 24.22 26.45
N ILE A 4 -20.16 24.18 26.71
CA ILE A 4 -19.22 23.25 26.09
C ILE A 4 -19.30 21.95 26.89
N ARG A 5 -19.71 20.86 26.24
CA ARG A 5 -19.75 19.51 26.81
C ARG A 5 -18.39 18.84 26.55
N GLN A 6 -17.50 18.88 27.54
CA GLN A 6 -16.27 18.08 27.54
C GLN A 6 -16.63 16.63 27.88
N TRP A 7 -16.24 15.68 27.04
CA TRP A 7 -16.16 14.26 27.40
C TRP A 7 -14.69 13.88 27.46
N GLY A 8 -14.12 13.95 28.67
CA GLY A 8 -12.82 13.39 29.00
C GLY A 8 -12.95 11.89 29.21
N TRP A 9 -12.10 11.11 28.54
CA TRP A 9 -11.93 9.70 28.84
C TRP A 9 -10.89 9.59 29.96
N GLY A 10 -11.38 9.49 31.19
CA GLY A 10 -10.57 9.15 32.35
C GLY A 10 -10.24 7.66 32.33
N LEU A 11 -8.95 7.34 32.32
CA LEU A 11 -8.40 6.01 32.56
C LEU A 11 -8.74 5.59 34.00
N GLY A 12 -9.69 4.67 34.14
CA GLY A 12 -9.95 3.93 35.38
C GLY A 12 -9.12 2.66 35.42
N ILE A 13 -8.05 2.67 36.21
CA ILE A 13 -7.23 1.50 36.53
C ILE A 13 -7.98 0.68 37.59
N ALA A 14 -8.30 -0.58 37.30
CA ALA A 14 -8.65 -1.57 38.31
C ALA A 14 -7.63 -2.71 38.23
N THR A 15 -6.77 -2.77 39.24
CA THR A 15 -5.76 -3.78 39.47
C THR A 15 -6.40 -5.07 40.02
N VAL A 16 -6.16 -6.21 39.37
CA VAL A 16 -6.24 -7.52 40.02
C VAL A 16 -4.90 -8.21 39.83
N THR A 17 -4.21 -8.36 40.96
CA THR A 17 -2.88 -8.95 41.10
C THR A 17 -3.00 -10.48 41.05
N ALA A 18 -2.39 -11.12 40.05
CA ALA A 18 -2.04 -12.54 40.11
C ALA A 18 -0.52 -12.66 40.08
N VAL A 19 0.05 -13.00 41.24
CA VAL A 19 1.48 -13.20 41.44
C VAL A 19 1.91 -14.46 40.69
N THR A 20 2.66 -14.30 39.61
CA THR A 20 3.51 -15.37 39.07
C THR A 20 4.95 -14.87 39.15
N ALA A 21 5.71 -15.50 40.03
CA ALA A 21 7.11 -15.21 40.24
C ALA A 21 7.92 -15.73 39.04
N PHE A 22 8.54 -14.82 38.30
CA PHE A 22 9.67 -15.15 37.44
C PHE A 22 10.85 -14.28 37.83
N SER A 23 11.79 -14.92 38.52
CA SER A 23 13.09 -14.39 38.89
C SER A 23 13.92 -14.18 37.62
N VAL A 24 14.44 -12.97 37.46
CA VAL A 24 15.51 -12.63 36.51
C VAL A 24 16.80 -13.29 36.98
N ALA A 25 17.50 -13.97 36.08
CA ALA A 25 18.93 -14.26 36.25
C ALA A 25 19.66 -13.96 34.93
N SER A 26 20.61 -13.04 35.08
CA SER A 26 21.54 -12.48 34.11
C SER A 26 22.57 -13.47 33.58
N TRP A 27 23.18 -13.10 32.46
CA TRP A 27 24.30 -13.79 31.83
C TRP A 27 25.58 -13.67 32.69
N GLN A 28 26.16 -14.80 33.11
CA GLN A 28 27.56 -15.23 32.90
C GLN A 28 28.05 -16.26 33.93
N ALA A 29 28.89 -17.18 33.41
CA ALA A 29 29.92 -18.00 34.08
C ALA A 29 29.53 -19.36 34.73
N ASN A 30 29.97 -20.43 34.04
CA ASN A 30 30.39 -21.75 34.54
C ASN A 30 29.56 -22.39 35.67
N ALA A 31 28.49 -23.08 35.28
CA ALA A 31 28.01 -24.25 36.00
C ALA A 31 27.57 -25.31 34.98
N THR A 32 28.27 -26.44 34.92
CA THR A 32 27.89 -27.61 34.13
C THR A 32 26.55 -28.15 34.61
N PRO A 33 25.47 -28.14 33.81
CA PRO A 33 24.22 -28.76 34.19
C PRO A 33 24.33 -30.28 33.99
N SER A 34 24.05 -31.04 35.05
CA SER A 34 23.97 -32.50 35.02
C SER A 34 22.92 -32.98 34.00
N ALA A 35 23.29 -33.94 33.16
CA ALA A 35 22.46 -34.46 32.08
C ALA A 35 21.22 -35.20 32.61
N PRO A 36 20.00 -34.85 32.16
CA PRO A 36 18.84 -35.73 32.30
C PRO A 36 18.92 -36.91 31.31
N PRO A 37 18.25 -38.04 31.59
CA PRO A 37 18.35 -39.26 30.80
C PRO A 37 17.91 -39.05 29.35
N SER A 38 18.72 -39.59 28.44
CA SER A 38 18.60 -39.47 26.99
C SER A 38 17.36 -40.21 26.45
N THR A 39 16.34 -39.45 26.07
CA THR A 39 15.37 -39.90 25.07
C THR A 39 16.10 -40.05 23.72
N PRO A 40 15.85 -41.10 22.91
CA PRO A 40 16.50 -41.23 21.61
C PRO A 40 16.19 -39.98 20.78
N ALA A 41 17.23 -39.26 20.39
CA ALA A 41 17.12 -38.12 19.50
C ALA A 41 16.45 -38.60 18.21
N ALA A 42 15.26 -38.07 17.91
CA ALA A 42 14.73 -38.14 16.56
C ALA A 42 15.80 -37.53 15.66
N ALA A 43 16.37 -38.34 14.77
CA ALA A 43 17.39 -37.91 13.83
C ALA A 43 16.89 -36.63 13.15
N GLY A 44 17.60 -35.53 13.39
CA GLY A 44 17.24 -34.20 12.90
C GLY A 44 17.20 -34.22 11.38
N GLY A 45 16.02 -34.41 10.81
CA GLY A 45 15.77 -34.05 9.43
C GLY A 45 16.05 -32.56 9.31
N GLN A 46 17.04 -32.19 8.50
CA GLN A 46 17.25 -30.78 8.15
C GLN A 46 15.92 -30.22 7.66
N ALA A 47 15.47 -29.10 8.25
CA ALA A 47 14.29 -28.40 7.80
C ALA A 47 14.48 -28.08 6.31
N ARG A 48 13.63 -28.67 5.45
CA ARG A 48 13.60 -28.37 4.03
C ARG A 48 12.49 -27.37 3.79
N VAL A 49 12.84 -26.21 3.22
CA VAL A 49 11.85 -25.30 2.65
C VAL A 49 11.48 -25.87 1.28
N SER A 50 10.30 -26.45 1.18
CA SER A 50 9.70 -26.74 -0.12
C SER A 50 9.12 -25.45 -0.70
N ASP A 51 9.27 -25.25 -2.01
CA ASP A 51 8.51 -24.25 -2.77
C ASP A 51 7.27 -24.96 -3.36
N PRO A 52 6.15 -25.05 -2.61
CA PRO A 52 4.98 -25.73 -3.11
C PRO A 52 4.41 -24.98 -4.32
N SER A 53 4.00 -25.72 -5.35
CA SER A 53 3.23 -25.12 -6.44
C SER A 53 1.97 -24.46 -5.89
N PRO A 54 1.57 -23.27 -6.40
CA PRO A 54 0.36 -22.60 -5.94
C PRO A 54 -0.86 -23.53 -6.05
N VAL A 55 -1.66 -23.62 -4.99
CA VAL A 55 -2.97 -24.27 -5.04
C VAL A 55 -3.99 -23.32 -5.68
N PRO A 56 -5.06 -23.84 -6.32
CA PRO A 56 -6.14 -22.99 -6.79
C PRO A 56 -6.72 -22.13 -5.66
N GLU A 57 -7.02 -20.87 -5.98
CA GLU A 57 -7.65 -19.94 -5.04
C GLU A 57 -9.06 -20.43 -4.64
N ALA A 58 -9.42 -20.29 -3.37
CA ALA A 58 -10.77 -20.60 -2.90
C ALA A 58 -11.79 -19.61 -3.46
N ALA A 59 -13.05 -20.04 -3.63
CA ALA A 59 -14.12 -19.15 -4.10
C ALA A 59 -14.41 -18.01 -3.11
N THR A 60 -14.32 -18.30 -1.80
CA THR A 60 -14.51 -17.35 -0.70
C THR A 60 -13.50 -17.68 0.38
N GLY A 61 -12.95 -16.66 1.04
CA GLY A 61 -12.10 -16.91 2.21
C GLY A 61 -12.91 -17.02 3.49
N THR A 62 -12.23 -17.42 4.57
CA THR A 62 -12.81 -17.64 5.89
C THR A 62 -11.99 -16.91 6.96
N GLY A 63 -12.68 -16.36 7.96
CA GLY A 63 -12.01 -15.60 9.03
C GLY A 63 -11.08 -14.52 8.48
N ASN A 64 -9.78 -14.65 8.79
CA ASN A 64 -8.72 -13.71 8.41
C ASN A 64 -7.99 -14.09 7.10
N ASP A 65 -8.49 -15.06 6.33
CA ASP A 65 -7.96 -15.33 5.00
C ASP A 65 -7.98 -14.03 4.18
N PRO A 66 -6.94 -13.73 3.38
CA PRO A 66 -6.96 -12.61 2.46
C PRO A 66 -8.23 -12.60 1.61
N LEU A 67 -8.63 -11.42 1.14
CA LEU A 67 -9.71 -11.31 0.18
C LEU A 67 -9.36 -12.13 -1.06
N THR A 68 -10.30 -12.95 -1.52
CA THR A 68 -10.11 -13.67 -2.78
C THR A 68 -10.29 -12.71 -3.96
N THR A 69 -9.75 -13.04 -5.13
CA THR A 69 -9.95 -12.25 -6.36
C THR A 69 -11.44 -12.01 -6.62
N GLY A 70 -12.27 -13.05 -6.48
CA GLY A 70 -13.72 -12.95 -6.65
C GLY A 70 -14.41 -12.06 -5.61
N GLU A 71 -13.94 -12.06 -4.36
CA GLU A 71 -14.43 -11.16 -3.32
C GLU A 71 -14.06 -9.70 -3.62
N VAL A 72 -12.83 -9.44 -4.06
CA VAL A 72 -12.38 -8.11 -4.47
C VAL A 72 -13.22 -7.60 -5.63
N ASP A 73 -13.42 -8.39 -6.68
CA ASP A 73 -14.20 -7.99 -7.86
C ASP A 73 -15.66 -7.69 -7.50
N LYS A 74 -16.29 -8.56 -6.71
CA LYS A 74 -17.65 -8.33 -6.20
C LYS A 74 -17.72 -7.06 -5.37
N ALA A 75 -16.76 -6.85 -4.46
CA ALA A 75 -16.74 -5.67 -3.61
C ALA A 75 -16.51 -4.39 -4.40
N ARG A 76 -15.65 -4.41 -5.43
CA ARG A 76 -15.41 -3.27 -6.32
C ARG A 76 -16.67 -2.84 -7.06
N ALA A 77 -17.44 -3.80 -7.55
CA ALA A 77 -18.72 -3.53 -8.20
C ALA A 77 -19.75 -2.92 -7.24
N ILE A 78 -19.79 -3.34 -5.98
CA ILE A 78 -20.72 -2.82 -4.97
C ILE A 78 -20.29 -1.45 -4.45
N ALA A 79 -18.98 -1.25 -4.24
CA ALA A 79 -18.41 -0.03 -3.70
C ALA A 79 -18.46 1.16 -4.65
N LEU A 80 -18.43 0.91 -5.96
CA LEU A 80 -18.55 1.95 -6.98
C LEU A 80 -20.00 2.40 -7.12
N THR A 81 -20.40 3.35 -6.27
CA THR A 81 -21.76 3.92 -6.33
C THR A 81 -21.97 4.71 -7.62
N PRO A 82 -23.22 4.82 -8.13
CA PRO A 82 -23.49 5.61 -9.33
C PRO A 82 -23.02 7.06 -9.24
N GLN A 83 -23.12 7.67 -8.05
CA GLN A 83 -22.66 9.04 -7.80
C GLN A 83 -21.13 9.12 -7.91
N LEU A 84 -20.40 8.21 -7.25
CA LEU A 84 -18.94 8.21 -7.29
C LEU A 84 -18.43 7.93 -8.71
N ALA A 85 -19.08 7.03 -9.46
CA ALA A 85 -18.76 6.75 -10.86
C ALA A 85 -18.96 7.96 -11.78
N ALA A 86 -19.98 8.78 -11.51
CA ALA A 86 -20.32 9.92 -12.37
C ALA A 86 -19.54 11.20 -12.04
N GLU A 87 -19.21 11.41 -10.76
CA GLU A 87 -18.68 12.70 -10.28
C GLU A 87 -17.17 12.76 -10.16
N ALA A 88 -16.52 11.61 -9.90
CA ALA A 88 -15.09 11.50 -9.68
C ALA A 88 -14.28 11.35 -10.98
N GLN A 89 -12.97 11.52 -10.87
CA GLN A 89 -12.01 11.30 -11.95
C GLN A 89 -10.83 10.42 -11.52
N ASP A 90 -10.37 9.61 -12.48
CA ASP A 90 -9.20 8.74 -12.33
C ASP A 90 -7.90 9.50 -12.62
N VAL A 91 -6.75 8.83 -12.44
CA VAL A 91 -5.42 9.43 -12.66
C VAL A 91 -5.19 9.91 -14.10
N THR A 92 -5.97 9.40 -15.06
CA THR A 92 -5.92 9.78 -16.47
C THR A 92 -6.88 10.91 -16.83
N GLY A 93 -7.72 11.34 -15.88
CA GLY A 93 -8.75 12.36 -16.06
C GLY A 93 -10.06 11.82 -16.63
N LYS A 94 -10.23 10.50 -16.75
CA LYS A 94 -11.49 9.89 -17.19
C LYS A 94 -12.49 9.82 -16.03
N ALA A 95 -13.76 9.65 -16.35
CA ALA A 95 -14.83 9.55 -15.36
C ALA A 95 -14.73 8.27 -14.52
N GLY A 96 -15.06 8.39 -13.23
CA GLY A 96 -14.92 7.36 -12.21
C GLY A 96 -13.67 7.56 -11.37
N PRO A 97 -13.65 7.10 -10.11
CA PRO A 97 -12.49 7.30 -9.25
C PRO A 97 -11.34 6.34 -9.61
N GLU A 98 -10.13 6.70 -9.23
CA GLU A 98 -8.98 5.81 -9.25
C GLU A 98 -9.13 4.74 -8.15
N TYR A 99 -9.04 3.45 -8.49
CA TYR A 99 -9.01 2.37 -7.51
C TYR A 99 -7.58 2.16 -6.98
N LEU A 100 -7.40 2.25 -5.67
CA LEU A 100 -6.08 2.11 -5.03
C LEU A 100 -5.83 0.70 -4.49
N ALA A 101 -6.74 0.20 -3.66
CA ALA A 101 -6.56 -1.05 -2.94
C ALA A 101 -7.88 -1.60 -2.40
N ALA A 102 -7.88 -2.89 -2.05
CA ALA A 102 -8.89 -3.53 -1.23
C ALA A 102 -8.20 -4.30 -0.09
N GLU A 103 -8.77 -4.18 1.10
CA GLU A 103 -8.25 -4.81 2.33
C GLU A 103 -9.39 -5.51 3.07
N LEU A 104 -9.07 -6.58 3.80
CA LEU A 104 -10.02 -7.22 4.70
C LEU A 104 -10.20 -6.35 5.96
N ASP A 105 -11.44 -6.07 6.34
CA ASP A 105 -11.75 -5.47 7.65
C ASP A 105 -11.52 -6.51 8.76
N VAL A 106 -10.73 -6.14 9.76
CA VAL A 106 -10.28 -7.03 10.84
C VAL A 106 -11.26 -7.11 12.02
N ASP A 107 -12.31 -6.29 12.05
CA ASP A 107 -13.21 -6.13 13.20
C ASP A 107 -14.36 -7.17 13.28
N GLY A 108 -14.16 -8.38 12.75
CA GLY A 108 -14.95 -9.57 13.10
C GLY A 108 -16.18 -9.87 12.23
N SER A 109 -16.38 -9.15 11.13
CA SER A 109 -17.25 -9.57 10.03
C SER A 109 -16.46 -9.48 8.74
N ARG A 110 -16.61 -10.47 7.83
CA ARG A 110 -15.86 -10.51 6.56
C ARG A 110 -16.34 -9.37 5.64
N GLN A 111 -15.78 -8.19 5.85
CA GLN A 111 -16.02 -6.97 5.08
C GLN A 111 -14.76 -6.63 4.29
N ALA A 112 -14.95 -6.04 3.12
CA ALA A 112 -13.87 -5.51 2.30
C ALA A 112 -13.87 -3.99 2.42
N GLU A 113 -12.72 -3.41 2.74
CA GLU A 113 -12.47 -1.98 2.68
C GLU A 113 -11.83 -1.64 1.35
N LEU A 114 -12.46 -0.76 0.57
CA LEU A 114 -11.98 -0.37 -0.74
C LEU A 114 -11.62 1.11 -0.74
N TYR A 115 -10.41 1.38 -1.22
CA TYR A 115 -9.85 2.72 -1.28
C TYR A 115 -9.89 3.24 -2.70
N TYR A 116 -10.48 4.41 -2.86
CA TYR A 116 -10.62 5.10 -4.13
C TYR A 116 -10.13 6.53 -4.02
N TYR A 117 -9.44 7.05 -5.02
CA TYR A 117 -9.02 8.44 -5.07
C TYR A 117 -9.75 9.19 -6.18
N ASP A 118 -10.27 10.37 -5.86
CA ASP A 118 -10.86 11.27 -6.85
C ASP A 118 -9.87 12.39 -7.16
N TYR A 119 -9.28 12.33 -8.35
CA TYR A 119 -8.33 13.34 -8.84
C TYR A 119 -8.98 14.69 -9.11
N LYS A 120 -10.30 14.76 -9.28
CA LYS A 120 -11.03 16.02 -9.49
C LYS A 120 -11.14 16.84 -8.22
N THR A 121 -11.36 16.18 -7.08
CA THR A 121 -11.57 16.86 -5.77
C THR A 121 -10.46 16.63 -4.76
N GLU A 122 -9.40 15.90 -5.12
CA GLU A 122 -8.28 15.51 -4.26
C GLU A 122 -8.75 14.79 -2.97
N LYS A 123 -9.76 13.93 -3.09
CA LYS A 123 -10.36 13.19 -1.98
C LYS A 123 -10.09 11.70 -2.06
N LEU A 124 -9.74 11.10 -0.93
CA LEU A 124 -9.77 9.68 -0.71
C LEU A 124 -11.17 9.27 -0.24
N PHE A 125 -11.75 8.25 -0.88
CA PHE A 125 -12.95 7.56 -0.45
C PHE A 125 -12.58 6.18 0.08
N LYS A 126 -13.15 5.81 1.23
CA LYS A 126 -13.11 4.46 1.78
C LYS A 126 -14.52 3.89 1.79
N GLN A 127 -14.74 2.83 1.03
CA GLN A 127 -16.02 2.14 0.89
C GLN A 127 -15.92 0.78 1.58
N VAL A 128 -16.81 0.51 2.54
CA VAL A 128 -16.81 -0.76 3.29
C VAL A 128 -17.96 -1.61 2.80
N VAL A 129 -17.66 -2.76 2.18
CA VAL A 129 -18.63 -3.70 1.64
C VAL A 129 -18.74 -4.91 2.54
N ASP A 130 -19.95 -5.23 2.96
CA ASP A 130 -20.23 -6.50 3.62
C ASP A 130 -20.38 -7.61 2.57
N LEU A 131 -19.40 -8.52 2.53
CA LEU A 131 -19.30 -9.54 1.48
C LEU A 131 -20.41 -10.59 1.57
N LYS A 132 -20.91 -10.84 2.79
CA LYS A 132 -21.97 -11.80 3.09
C LYS A 132 -23.32 -11.31 2.58
N THR A 133 -23.66 -10.06 2.89
CA THR A 133 -24.92 -9.44 2.46
C THR A 133 -24.85 -8.90 1.04
N GLY A 134 -23.64 -8.67 0.51
CA GLY A 134 -23.42 -8.07 -0.81
C GLY A 134 -23.86 -6.61 -0.85
N LYS A 135 -23.66 -5.87 0.23
CA LYS A 135 -24.12 -4.47 0.36
C LYS A 135 -23.00 -3.56 0.80
N LEU A 136 -23.08 -2.30 0.35
CA LEU A 136 -22.27 -1.23 0.91
C LEU A 136 -22.73 -0.94 2.34
N ALA A 137 -21.86 -1.20 3.31
CA ALA A 137 -22.14 -1.03 4.73
C ALA A 137 -21.81 0.39 5.20
N LYS A 138 -20.68 0.95 4.76
CA LYS A 138 -20.21 2.28 5.19
C LYS A 138 -19.48 2.98 4.03
N SER A 139 -19.54 4.31 4.02
CA SER A 139 -18.82 5.16 3.07
C SER A 139 -18.19 6.33 3.81
N TYR A 140 -16.90 6.56 3.60
CA TYR A 140 -16.12 7.63 4.21
C TYR A 140 -15.37 8.41 3.14
N SER A 141 -15.05 9.67 3.43
CA SER A 141 -14.18 10.48 2.57
C SER A 141 -13.29 11.40 3.41
N ALA A 142 -12.03 11.59 2.98
CA ALA A 142 -11.08 12.50 3.61
C ALA A 142 -10.18 13.17 2.56
N THR A 143 -9.67 14.36 2.88
CA THR A 143 -8.59 15.03 2.12
C THR A 143 -7.25 14.82 2.82
N GLY A 144 -6.14 14.96 2.07
CA GLY A 144 -4.77 14.90 2.62
C GLY A 144 -4.28 13.50 3.01
N MET A 145 -5.13 12.47 2.92
CA MET A 145 -4.71 11.08 3.08
C MET A 145 -4.07 10.57 1.79
N GLN A 146 -2.89 9.97 1.90
CA GLN A 146 -2.12 9.48 0.76
C GLN A 146 -1.73 8.00 0.93
N PRO A 147 -2.66 7.05 0.72
CA PRO A 147 -2.33 5.63 0.70
C PRO A 147 -1.33 5.29 -0.42
N PRO A 148 -0.69 4.10 -0.37
CA PRO A 148 0.21 3.64 -1.42
C PRO A 148 -0.35 3.81 -2.84
N ALA A 149 0.55 3.99 -3.80
CA ALA A 149 0.17 4.20 -5.18
C ALA A 149 -0.35 2.90 -5.83
N SER A 150 -1.35 3.02 -6.70
CA SER A 150 -1.85 1.91 -7.51
C SER A 150 -0.86 1.57 -8.65
N PRO A 151 -0.90 0.35 -9.21
CA PRO A 151 -0.15 0.04 -10.44
C PRO A 151 -0.54 0.92 -11.63
N GLN A 152 -1.78 1.41 -11.68
CA GLN A 152 -2.24 2.30 -12.73
C GLN A 152 -1.67 3.72 -12.54
N GLU A 153 -1.55 4.19 -11.30
CA GLU A 153 -0.87 5.44 -10.97
C GLU A 153 0.63 5.37 -11.32
N ALA A 154 1.28 4.24 -11.07
CA ALA A 154 2.68 4.03 -11.46
C ALA A 154 2.88 4.09 -12.98
N LYS A 155 1.96 3.51 -13.76
CA LYS A 155 1.96 3.59 -15.22
C LYS A 155 1.74 5.02 -15.71
N ALA A 156 0.72 5.71 -15.19
CA ALA A 156 0.43 7.10 -15.54
C ALA A 156 1.62 8.03 -15.21
N ALA A 157 2.29 7.81 -14.08
CA ALA A 157 3.50 8.55 -13.73
C ALA A 157 4.64 8.32 -14.72
N LEU A 158 4.85 7.07 -15.15
CA LEU A 158 5.89 6.73 -16.12
C LEU A 158 5.59 7.36 -17.48
N GLU A 159 4.34 7.36 -17.93
CA GLU A 159 3.91 8.03 -19.15
C GLU A 159 4.21 9.53 -19.12
N LEU A 160 3.87 10.20 -18.00
CA LEU A 160 4.20 11.61 -17.78
C LEU A 160 5.71 11.84 -17.82
N LEU A 161 6.49 11.04 -17.08
CA LEU A 161 7.95 11.17 -17.02
C LEU A 161 8.61 10.99 -18.39
N VAL A 162 8.21 9.96 -19.16
CA VAL A 162 8.78 9.70 -20.49
C VAL A 162 8.44 10.82 -21.47
N ALA A 163 7.26 11.43 -21.36
CA ALA A 163 6.86 12.55 -22.19
C ALA A 163 7.56 13.87 -21.82
N ASP A 164 7.96 14.03 -20.55
CA ASP A 164 8.58 15.24 -20.04
C ASP A 164 10.10 15.32 -20.36
N PRO A 165 10.66 16.53 -20.60
CA PRO A 165 12.11 16.72 -20.72
C PRO A 165 12.93 16.18 -19.54
N ALA A 166 12.38 16.18 -18.31
CA ALA A 166 12.99 15.60 -17.12
C ALA A 166 13.22 14.08 -17.25
N GLY A 167 12.49 13.39 -18.14
CA GLY A 167 12.68 11.98 -18.45
C GLY A 167 13.93 11.66 -19.27
N ALA A 168 14.73 12.66 -19.67
CA ALA A 168 15.95 12.44 -20.44
C ALA A 168 16.93 11.51 -19.71
N GLU A 169 17.09 11.66 -18.40
CA GLU A 169 17.97 10.80 -17.59
C GLU A 169 17.50 9.35 -17.54
N LEU A 170 16.19 9.11 -17.44
CA LEU A 170 15.59 7.78 -17.52
C LEU A 170 15.89 7.13 -18.89
N LYS A 171 15.67 7.87 -19.99
CA LYS A 171 15.92 7.36 -21.35
C LYS A 171 17.39 7.02 -21.57
N GLU A 172 18.29 7.86 -21.06
CA GLU A 172 19.74 7.64 -21.10
C GLU A 172 20.14 6.40 -20.31
N ALA A 173 19.64 6.28 -19.07
CA ALA A 173 19.94 5.16 -18.20
C ALA A 173 19.38 3.83 -18.76
N TYR A 174 18.17 3.85 -19.34
CA TYR A 174 17.61 2.70 -20.06
C TYR A 174 18.50 2.27 -21.22
N ARG A 175 18.97 3.23 -22.05
CA ARG A 175 19.87 2.92 -23.16
C ARG A 175 21.20 2.34 -22.69
N LYS A 176 21.76 2.85 -21.60
CA LYS A 176 22.99 2.30 -21.00
C LYS A 176 22.79 0.89 -20.45
N ALA A 177 21.65 0.62 -19.82
CA ALA A 177 21.37 -0.69 -19.22
C ALA A 177 21.04 -1.77 -20.27
N THR A 178 20.35 -1.40 -21.35
CA THR A 178 19.77 -2.38 -22.29
C THR A 178 20.37 -2.35 -23.69
N GLY A 179 21.13 -1.31 -24.04
CA GLY A 179 21.57 -1.03 -25.40
C GLY A 179 20.46 -0.56 -26.36
N LYS A 180 19.22 -0.38 -25.88
CA LYS A 180 18.05 -0.03 -26.69
C LYS A 180 17.59 1.40 -26.41
N THR A 181 17.01 2.04 -27.42
CA THR A 181 16.31 3.32 -27.22
C THR A 181 14.96 3.07 -26.57
N LEU A 182 14.63 3.81 -25.50
CA LEU A 182 13.31 3.79 -24.91
C LEU A 182 12.34 4.59 -25.77
N THR A 183 11.33 3.92 -26.34
CA THR A 183 10.24 4.55 -27.11
C THR A 183 8.92 4.32 -26.39
N GLY A 184 8.32 5.37 -25.82
CA GLY A 184 7.17 5.22 -24.92
C GLY A 184 7.59 4.59 -23.59
N THR A 185 6.71 3.78 -23.01
CA THR A 185 6.91 3.15 -21.70
C THR A 185 7.31 1.68 -21.78
N ASP A 186 7.30 1.10 -22.98
CA ASP A 186 7.61 -0.31 -23.21
C ASP A 186 9.03 -0.67 -22.75
N GLY A 187 9.15 -1.80 -22.05
CA GLY A 187 10.42 -2.28 -21.51
C GLY A 187 10.73 -1.79 -20.10
N ILE A 188 9.86 -0.96 -19.51
CA ILE A 188 9.95 -0.53 -18.11
C ILE A 188 8.73 -1.01 -17.33
N GLU A 189 8.98 -1.66 -16.20
CA GLU A 189 8.05 -2.00 -15.14
C GLU A 189 8.15 -0.92 -14.04
N PRO A 190 7.18 0.00 -13.93
CA PRO A 190 7.20 1.04 -12.91
C PRO A 190 6.60 0.54 -11.60
N ILE A 191 7.26 0.87 -10.49
CA ILE A 191 6.71 0.85 -9.14
C ILE A 191 6.71 2.30 -8.65
N ALA A 192 5.68 2.71 -7.90
CA ALA A 192 5.55 4.08 -7.42
C ALA A 192 5.40 4.13 -5.90
N HIS A 193 6.07 5.10 -5.28
CA HIS A 193 5.89 5.45 -3.88
C HIS A 193 5.33 6.86 -3.77
N ILE A 194 4.43 7.07 -2.80
CA ILE A 194 3.90 8.41 -2.51
C ILE A 194 5.02 9.34 -2.08
N TYR A 195 4.99 10.57 -2.60
CA TYR A 195 5.90 11.63 -2.23
C TYR A 195 5.19 12.77 -1.51
N THR A 196 5.75 13.17 -0.36
CA THR A 196 5.36 14.39 0.36
C THR A 196 6.56 15.32 0.42
N ALA A 197 6.36 16.57 0.03
CA ALA A 197 7.43 17.54 -0.03
C ALA A 197 7.97 17.90 1.35
N LYS A 198 9.28 18.01 1.45
CA LYS A 198 9.99 18.68 2.54
C LYS A 198 10.13 20.17 2.21
N PRO A 199 10.35 21.05 3.20
CA PRO A 199 10.48 22.48 2.97
C PRO A 199 11.57 22.89 1.95
N ALA A 200 12.61 22.07 1.78
CA ALA A 200 13.71 22.33 0.84
C ALA A 200 13.43 21.85 -0.60
N ASP A 201 12.38 21.05 -0.83
CA ASP A 201 12.13 20.39 -2.11
C ASP A 201 11.54 21.37 -3.13
N LYS A 202 12.42 22.03 -3.88
CA LYS A 202 12.01 22.96 -4.93
C LYS A 202 11.32 22.21 -6.07
N GLY A 203 10.25 22.80 -6.60
CA GLY A 203 9.48 22.23 -7.72
C GLY A 203 8.44 21.17 -7.32
N ALA A 204 8.50 20.64 -6.10
CA ALA A 204 7.54 19.64 -5.60
C ALA A 204 6.68 20.16 -4.43
N SER A 205 6.63 21.48 -4.16
CA SER A 205 6.02 22.04 -2.95
C SER A 205 4.52 21.77 -2.77
N GLN A 206 3.81 21.34 -3.83
CA GLN A 206 2.41 20.91 -3.74
C GLN A 206 2.25 19.48 -3.24
N CYS A 207 3.30 18.66 -3.27
CA CYS A 207 3.24 17.25 -2.93
C CYS A 207 2.93 17.04 -1.44
N GLY A 208 1.87 16.28 -1.17
CA GLY A 208 1.25 16.15 0.15
C GLY A 208 -0.11 16.82 0.24
N LYS A 209 -0.30 17.92 -0.51
CA LYS A 209 -1.64 18.39 -0.90
C LYS A 209 -2.09 17.62 -2.14
N SER A 210 -1.32 17.76 -3.22
CA SER A 210 -1.47 16.97 -4.43
C SER A 210 -0.87 15.59 -4.24
N ARG A 211 -1.42 14.62 -4.98
CA ARG A 211 -0.98 13.22 -4.95
C ARG A 211 0.23 13.08 -5.87
N CYS A 212 1.41 13.14 -5.27
CA CYS A 212 2.68 12.98 -5.99
C CYS A 212 3.28 11.60 -5.75
N VAL A 213 4.09 11.14 -6.72
CA VAL A 213 4.85 9.90 -6.62
C VAL A 213 6.30 10.06 -7.04
N GLN A 214 7.14 9.19 -6.50
CA GLN A 214 8.46 8.87 -7.05
C GLN A 214 8.43 7.46 -7.64
N LEU A 215 9.07 7.32 -8.79
CA LEU A 215 9.15 6.03 -9.48
C LEU A 215 10.38 5.24 -9.04
N ILE A 216 10.23 3.93 -9.06
CA ILE A 216 11.30 2.95 -9.19
C ILE A 216 11.07 2.28 -10.53
N ALA A 217 12.02 2.41 -11.45
CA ALA A 217 11.91 1.84 -12.78
C ALA A 217 12.76 0.57 -12.85
N LYS A 218 12.15 -0.55 -13.25
CA LYS A 218 12.84 -1.81 -13.50
C LYS A 218 12.69 -2.18 -14.97
N THR A 219 13.76 -2.60 -15.63
CA THR A 219 13.70 -3.08 -17.00
C THR A 219 13.15 -4.51 -17.06
N ALA A 220 12.67 -4.94 -18.23
CA ALA A 220 12.16 -6.31 -18.42
C ALA A 220 13.18 -7.41 -18.10
N ASP A 221 14.49 -7.14 -18.27
CA ASP A 221 15.60 -8.02 -17.92
C ASP A 221 16.07 -7.89 -16.46
N GLY A 222 15.41 -7.06 -15.66
CA GLY A 222 15.59 -6.99 -14.20
C GLY A 222 16.53 -5.91 -13.69
N HIS A 223 17.07 -5.04 -14.55
CA HIS A 223 17.91 -3.92 -14.13
C HIS A 223 17.07 -2.80 -13.51
N PHE A 224 17.52 -2.27 -12.37
CA PHE A 224 16.91 -1.09 -11.77
C PHE A 224 17.55 0.18 -12.32
N ILE A 225 16.71 1.12 -12.75
CA ILE A 225 17.09 2.46 -13.19
C ILE A 225 16.77 3.44 -12.07
N ASN A 226 17.79 4.18 -11.64
CA ASN A 226 17.60 5.22 -10.64
C ASN A 226 16.90 6.44 -11.25
N VAL A 227 15.72 6.77 -10.73
CA VAL A 227 14.96 7.99 -11.05
C VAL A 227 14.53 8.77 -9.80
N THR A 228 15.19 8.54 -8.65
CA THR A 228 14.78 9.10 -7.35
C THR A 228 14.92 10.62 -7.26
N GLY A 229 15.64 11.25 -8.20
CA GLY A 229 15.76 12.71 -8.30
C GLY A 229 14.55 13.39 -8.94
N VAL A 230 13.54 12.63 -9.35
CA VAL A 230 12.34 13.13 -10.04
C VAL A 230 11.08 12.78 -9.28
N VAL A 231 10.18 13.74 -9.17
CA VAL A 231 8.84 13.59 -8.61
C VAL A 231 7.83 13.87 -9.70
N VAL A 232 6.78 13.05 -9.76
CA VAL A 232 5.63 13.26 -10.65
C VAL A 232 4.44 13.66 -9.80
N ASP A 233 3.89 14.85 -10.07
CA ASP A 233 2.61 15.28 -9.52
C ASP A 233 1.50 14.72 -10.41
N LEU A 234 0.79 13.71 -9.92
CA LEU A 234 -0.31 13.07 -10.65
C LEU A 234 -1.54 13.97 -10.71
N SER A 235 -1.80 14.77 -9.67
CA SER A 235 -2.93 15.70 -9.64
C SER A 235 -2.72 16.86 -10.61
N GLY A 236 -1.54 17.48 -10.56
CA GLY A 236 -1.16 18.59 -11.45
C GLY A 236 -0.73 18.12 -12.85
N ARG A 237 -0.49 16.82 -13.04
CA ARG A 237 0.06 16.22 -14.27
C ARG A 237 1.39 16.86 -14.70
N THR A 238 2.27 17.09 -13.73
CA THR A 238 3.59 17.71 -13.97
C THR A 238 4.73 16.84 -13.44
N VAL A 239 5.93 17.11 -13.94
CA VAL A 239 7.15 16.42 -13.53
C VAL A 239 8.15 17.46 -13.02
N ALA A 240 8.79 17.17 -11.89
CA ALA A 240 9.75 18.08 -11.25
C ALA A 240 11.01 17.33 -10.83
N HIS A 241 12.17 17.96 -11.05
CA HIS A 241 13.41 17.53 -10.42
C HIS A 241 13.49 18.07 -8.99
N LEU A 242 13.87 17.19 -8.06
CA LEU A 242 14.29 17.60 -6.73
C LEU A 242 15.66 18.26 -6.84
N LYS A 243 15.74 19.52 -6.40
CA LYS A 243 16.96 20.34 -6.41
C LYS A 243 17.22 20.95 -5.04
#